data_AF-A0A415NZC6-F1
#
_entry.id   AF-A0A415NZC6-F1
#
_cell.length_a   1.000
_cell.length_b   1.000
_cell.length_c   1.000
_cell.angle_alpha   90.00
_cell.angle_beta   90.00
_cell.angle_gamma   90.00
#
_symmetry.space_group_name_H-M   'P 1'
#
loop_
_entity.id
_entity.type
_entity.pdbx_description
1 polymer ?
#
loop_
_entity_poly.entity_id
_entity_poly.type
_entity_poly.pdbx_seq_one_letter_code
_entity_poly.pdbx_strand_id
1 'polypeptide(L)'
;MEDRMTAQQLKNSILQMAVQGKLVPQDLNDEPASVLLRRIKKEKEELIKEGKIKKSKTESFIFRGADNLHYEQIGKEVRCIEDELPFEIPDNWEWKSWGEVSYKIQYGYNAPAKDTGVIKMVRITDIQDNQVLWDSVPFCNIKENEIPDYLLHNFDILFARTGGTVGKSFLVENINEDSVFAGYLIRTVYNYNEINPKYLKYFMETSLYWSQLKKGTIATAQPNCNGQTLSKMILPIPPLQEQHRIVAKLQELEPLIEKYRIAEEQLHELNSNIKDQLKKSILQYAIEGKLVPQDPNDEPASVLLERIREEKQQLIKEGKIKKDKNESIIFRRDNSYYEKINGIEYCIDNEIPFEIPNSWQWARLNNIGNWGAGATPSKSNNEYYSNGTIPWLLTGDLNDGYITNIPNHITELALEKTSVKLNPSGSVLIAMYGATIGKLGILTFPATTNQACCACLVYKPFYSKYLFFYLLANKRNFVKKGEGGAQPNISKEKIIKTLIAVPPLKEQIRIVNLLGKVI
;
A
#
# COMPACT_ATOMS: atom_id res chain seq x y z
N MET A 1 -18.17 -5.11 -12.48
CA MET A 1 -17.90 -4.81 -11.05
C MET A 1 -17.98 -3.30 -10.76
N GLU A 2 -18.44 -2.47 -11.71
CA GLU A 2 -18.35 -1.00 -11.63
C GLU A 2 -19.55 -0.30 -10.93
N ASP A 3 -20.55 -1.04 -10.44
CA ASP A 3 -21.77 -0.45 -9.85
C ASP A 3 -21.87 -0.49 -8.32
N ARG A 4 -20.81 -0.88 -7.60
CA ARG A 4 -20.85 -0.90 -6.12
C ARG A 4 -20.24 0.37 -5.55
N MET A 5 -21.01 1.06 -4.70
CA MET A 5 -20.49 2.17 -3.90
C MET A 5 -19.35 1.69 -2.99
N THR A 6 -18.28 2.47 -2.91
CA THR A 6 -17.18 2.21 -1.96
C THR A 6 -17.66 2.41 -0.52
N ALA A 7 -16.91 1.87 0.45
CA ALA A 7 -17.26 2.06 1.86
C ALA A 7 -17.33 3.54 2.25
N GLN A 8 -16.44 4.36 1.68
CA GLN A 8 -16.44 5.81 1.89
C GLN A 8 -17.66 6.50 1.26
N GLN A 9 -18.08 6.08 0.06
CA GLN A 9 -19.28 6.62 -0.59
C GLN A 9 -20.54 6.26 0.21
N LEU A 10 -20.62 5.03 0.72
CA LEU A 10 -21.70 4.59 1.60
C LEU A 10 -21.74 5.43 2.89
N LYS A 11 -20.60 5.64 3.56
CA LYS A 11 -20.51 6.49 4.76
C LYS A 11 -21.02 7.91 4.46
N ASN A 12 -20.56 8.50 3.36
CA ASN A 12 -20.98 9.84 2.97
C ASN A 12 -22.49 9.92 2.68
N SER A 13 -23.06 8.90 2.04
CA SER A 13 -24.51 8.82 1.76
C SER A 13 -25.33 8.72 3.05
N ILE A 14 -24.90 7.89 4.01
CA ILE A 14 -25.56 7.75 5.32
C ILE A 14 -25.52 9.07 6.10
N LEU A 15 -24.36 9.72 6.16
CA LEU A 15 -24.23 11.04 6.80
C LEU A 15 -25.07 12.12 6.10
N GLN A 16 -25.18 12.06 4.78
CA GLN A 16 -26.04 12.97 4.01
C GLN A 16 -27.52 12.75 4.36
N MET A 17 -27.98 11.50 4.44
CA MET A 17 -29.35 11.19 4.88
C MET A 17 -29.60 11.66 6.32
N ALA A 18 -28.59 11.59 7.19
CA ALA A 18 -28.67 12.05 8.57
C ALA A 18 -28.99 13.54 8.65
N VAL A 19 -28.29 14.38 7.87
CA VAL A 19 -28.50 15.85 7.87
C VAL A 19 -29.71 16.31 7.04
N GLN A 20 -30.34 15.41 6.29
CA GLN A 20 -31.56 15.68 5.52
C GLN A 20 -32.84 15.26 6.24
N GLY A 21 -32.76 14.70 7.45
CA GLY A 21 -33.92 14.14 8.16
C GLY A 21 -34.48 12.86 7.51
N LYS A 22 -33.64 12.13 6.75
CA LYS A 22 -34.05 10.92 6.01
C LYS A 22 -33.48 9.62 6.59
N LEU A 23 -32.58 9.71 7.57
CA LEU A 23 -31.94 8.52 8.16
C LEU A 23 -32.87 7.77 9.14
N VAL A 24 -33.74 8.50 9.83
CA VAL A 24 -34.70 7.96 10.81
C VAL A 24 -36.10 8.51 10.53
N PRO A 25 -37.17 7.84 10.99
CA PRO A 25 -38.53 8.36 10.86
C PRO A 25 -38.71 9.70 11.59
N GLN A 26 -39.47 10.60 10.96
CA GLN A 26 -39.95 11.85 11.56
C GLN A 26 -41.06 11.55 12.59
N ASP A 27 -41.03 12.22 13.75
CA ASP A 27 -42.08 12.12 14.78
C ASP A 27 -42.72 13.50 14.99
N LEU A 28 -44.02 13.61 14.73
CA LEU A 28 -44.79 14.85 14.88
C LEU A 28 -45.00 15.24 16.34
N ASN A 29 -44.79 14.32 17.30
CA ASN A 29 -44.86 14.61 18.73
C ASN A 29 -43.55 15.15 19.29
N ASP A 30 -42.47 15.12 18.51
CA ASP A 30 -41.21 15.73 18.94
C ASP A 30 -41.38 17.25 19.08
N GLU A 31 -40.82 17.78 20.16
CA GLU A 31 -40.71 19.22 20.32
C GLU A 31 -39.86 19.81 19.18
N PRO A 32 -40.40 20.75 18.38
CA PRO A 32 -39.70 21.22 17.19
C PRO A 32 -38.40 21.95 17.56
N ALA A 33 -37.43 21.93 16.64
CA ALA A 33 -36.12 22.55 16.85
C ALA A 33 -36.20 24.05 17.21
N SER A 34 -37.24 24.75 16.76
CA SER A 34 -37.49 26.16 17.11
C SER A 34 -37.66 26.41 18.62
N VAL A 35 -38.05 25.40 19.41
CA VAL A 35 -38.23 25.53 20.87
C VAL A 35 -36.90 25.37 21.60
N LEU A 36 -36.12 24.32 21.32
CA LEU A 36 -34.78 24.14 21.91
C LEU A 36 -33.87 25.31 21.55
N LEU A 37 -33.96 25.83 20.31
CA LEU A 37 -33.16 26.97 19.85
C LEU A 37 -33.53 28.27 20.59
N ARG A 38 -34.79 28.42 21.00
CA ARG A 38 -35.22 29.52 21.87
C ARG A 38 -34.60 29.43 23.26
N ARG A 39 -34.50 28.23 23.84
CA ARG A 39 -33.84 28.01 25.14
C ARG A 39 -32.35 28.32 25.05
N ILE A 40 -31.68 27.82 24.01
CA ILE A 40 -30.26 28.11 23.75
C ILE A 40 -30.02 29.61 23.62
N LYS A 41 -30.86 30.32 22.86
CA LYS A 41 -30.76 31.77 22.70
C LYS A 41 -30.93 32.50 24.03
N LYS A 42 -31.95 32.15 24.82
CA LYS A 42 -32.20 32.76 26.13
C LYS A 42 -31.02 32.58 27.08
N GLU A 43 -30.52 31.35 27.20
CA GLU A 43 -29.37 31.07 28.05
C GLU A 43 -28.11 31.79 27.57
N LYS A 44 -27.88 31.88 26.25
CA LYS A 44 -26.78 32.65 25.68
C LYS A 44 -26.86 34.13 26.07
N GLU A 45 -28.06 34.73 26.00
CA GLU A 45 -28.29 36.12 26.42
C GLU A 45 -28.03 36.31 27.93
N GLU A 46 -28.42 35.35 28.77
CA GLU A 46 -28.14 35.35 30.22
C GLU A 46 -26.62 35.27 30.49
N LEU A 47 -25.91 34.36 29.83
CA LEU A 47 -24.45 34.24 29.95
C LEU A 47 -23.70 35.50 29.50
N ILE A 48 -24.22 36.21 28.48
CA ILE A 48 -23.69 37.51 28.06
C ILE A 48 -23.93 38.57 29.14
N LYS A 49 -25.14 38.61 29.72
CA LYS A 49 -25.50 39.56 30.77
C LYS A 49 -24.68 39.37 32.04
N GLU A 50 -24.35 38.13 32.37
CA GLU A 50 -23.48 37.76 33.49
C GLU A 50 -21.99 37.99 33.20
N GLY A 51 -21.62 38.36 31.97
CA GLY A 51 -20.23 38.59 31.56
C GLY A 51 -19.40 37.31 31.39
N LYS A 52 -20.02 36.13 31.44
CA LYS A 52 -19.36 34.82 31.25
C LYS A 52 -18.94 34.58 29.81
N ILE A 53 -19.68 35.14 28.85
CA ILE A 53 -19.33 35.13 27.42
C ILE A 53 -19.44 36.54 26.82
N LYS A 54 -18.65 36.81 25.77
CA LYS A 54 -18.67 38.09 25.06
C LYS A 54 -19.68 38.04 23.90
N LYS A 55 -20.49 39.09 23.77
CA LYS A 55 -21.37 39.26 22.60
C LYS A 55 -20.55 39.40 21.32
N SER A 56 -20.91 38.64 20.28
CA SER A 56 -20.23 38.75 18.99
C SER A 56 -20.72 39.96 18.22
N LYS A 57 -19.80 40.67 17.53
CA LYS A 57 -20.13 41.85 16.71
C LYS A 57 -20.70 41.48 15.33
N THR A 58 -20.59 40.22 14.94
CA THR A 58 -21.00 39.70 13.62
C THR A 58 -21.92 38.49 13.79
N GLU A 59 -22.86 38.56 14.73
CA GLU A 59 -23.87 37.51 14.90
C GLU A 59 -24.77 37.49 13.66
N SER A 60 -24.79 36.32 13.03
CA SER A 60 -25.73 35.95 11.98
C SER A 60 -26.90 35.24 12.64
N PHE A 61 -28.12 35.54 12.20
CA PHE A 61 -29.33 34.86 12.63
C PHE A 61 -30.09 34.34 11.42
N ILE A 62 -30.24 33.02 11.32
CA ILE A 62 -31.03 32.40 10.26
C ILE A 62 -32.46 32.20 10.73
N PHE A 63 -33.46 32.56 9.93
CA PHE A 63 -34.87 32.38 10.26
C PHE A 63 -35.72 32.16 9.01
N ARG A 64 -36.90 31.57 9.20
CA ARG A 64 -37.89 31.37 8.13
C ARG A 64 -38.83 32.59 8.05
N GLY A 65 -38.98 33.17 6.87
CA GLY A 65 -39.85 34.31 6.60
C GLY A 65 -41.33 33.94 6.51
N ALA A 66 -42.20 34.94 6.37
CA ALA A 66 -43.65 34.73 6.21
C ALA A 66 -44.02 34.06 4.87
N ASP A 67 -43.11 34.10 3.90
CA ASP A 67 -43.17 33.43 2.59
C ASP A 67 -42.56 32.02 2.61
N ASN A 68 -42.22 31.49 3.79
CA ASN A 68 -41.55 30.21 4.02
C ASN A 68 -40.12 30.10 3.45
N LEU A 69 -39.50 31.18 2.98
CA LEU A 69 -38.10 31.18 2.55
C LEU A 69 -37.15 31.43 3.72
N HIS A 70 -35.88 31.02 3.58
CA HIS A 70 -34.87 31.21 4.60
C HIS A 70 -34.11 32.53 4.41
N TYR A 71 -33.96 33.27 5.51
CA TYR A 71 -33.26 34.55 5.57
C TYR A 71 -32.16 34.54 6.61
N GLU A 72 -31.05 35.23 6.30
CA GLU A 72 -29.96 35.51 7.22
C GLU A 72 -29.97 37.00 7.59
N GLN A 73 -29.97 37.30 8.88
CA GLN A 73 -29.81 38.65 9.41
C GLN A 73 -28.43 38.84 10.05
N ILE A 74 -27.68 39.84 9.57
CA ILE A 74 -26.41 40.27 10.16
C ILE A 74 -26.53 41.76 10.51
N GLY A 75 -26.59 42.07 11.80
CA GLY A 75 -26.86 43.44 12.25
C GLY A 75 -28.24 43.93 11.80
N LYS A 76 -28.27 44.92 10.89
CA LYS A 76 -29.52 45.47 10.31
C LYS A 76 -29.81 44.93 8.91
N GLU A 77 -28.87 44.23 8.29
CA GLU A 77 -29.02 43.69 6.94
C GLU A 77 -29.71 42.33 7.02
N VAL A 78 -30.70 42.12 6.15
CA VAL A 78 -31.44 40.86 5.99
C VAL A 78 -31.33 40.44 4.54
N ARG A 79 -30.94 39.19 4.31
CA ARG A 79 -30.69 38.63 2.98
C ARG A 79 -31.34 37.26 2.86
N CYS A 80 -32.01 36.99 1.73
CA CYS A 80 -32.50 35.65 1.41
C CYS A 80 -31.32 34.71 1.14
N ILE A 81 -31.32 33.52 1.74
CA ILE A 81 -30.25 32.51 1.60
C ILE A 81 -30.75 31.19 1.02
N GLU A 82 -31.96 31.15 0.48
CA GLU A 82 -32.57 29.92 -0.05
C GLU A 82 -31.65 29.22 -1.08
N ASP A 83 -31.04 29.98 -1.99
CA ASP A 83 -30.11 29.47 -3.00
C ASP A 83 -28.76 28.97 -2.43
N GLU A 84 -28.45 29.30 -1.18
CA GLU A 84 -27.25 28.83 -0.47
C GLU A 84 -27.49 27.50 0.25
N LEU A 85 -28.75 27.11 0.45
CA LEU A 85 -29.12 25.88 1.14
C LEU A 85 -29.00 24.68 0.18
N PRO A 86 -28.23 23.65 0.57
CA PRO A 86 -27.91 22.53 -0.33
C PRO A 86 -29.07 21.55 -0.57
N PHE A 87 -30.09 21.58 0.29
CA PHE A 87 -31.23 20.67 0.28
C PHE A 87 -32.34 21.14 1.22
N GLU A 88 -33.54 20.62 1.01
CA GLU A 88 -34.68 20.77 1.90
C GLU A 88 -34.52 19.96 3.20
N ILE A 89 -35.05 20.49 4.29
CA ILE A 89 -35.11 19.84 5.62
C ILE A 89 -36.57 19.73 6.08
N PRO A 90 -36.90 18.80 7.00
CA PRO A 90 -38.24 18.70 7.58
C PRO A 90 -38.74 20.01 8.22
N ASP A 91 -40.06 20.21 8.27
CA ASP A 91 -40.67 21.44 8.77
C ASP A 91 -40.43 21.72 10.26
N ASN A 92 -40.19 20.66 11.05
CA ASN A 92 -39.86 20.75 12.47
C ASN A 92 -38.35 20.96 12.73
N TRP A 93 -37.54 21.06 11.67
CA TRP A 93 -36.10 21.37 11.72
C TRP A 93 -35.84 22.84 11.41
N GLU A 94 -34.67 23.31 11.80
CA GLU A 94 -34.25 24.70 11.59
C GLU A 94 -32.83 24.77 11.02
N TRP A 95 -32.62 25.56 9.97
CA TRP A 95 -31.28 25.95 9.55
C TRP A 95 -30.72 26.99 10.51
N LYS A 96 -29.48 26.79 10.96
CA LYS A 96 -28.75 27.72 11.81
C LYS A 96 -27.32 27.87 11.36
N SER A 97 -26.68 28.98 11.75
CA SER A 97 -25.23 29.07 11.71
C SER A 97 -24.62 28.40 12.95
N TRP A 98 -23.40 27.88 12.82
CA TRP A 98 -22.66 27.30 13.93
C TRP A 98 -22.47 28.30 15.08
N GLY A 99 -22.32 29.59 14.73
CA GLY A 99 -22.22 30.70 15.68
C GLY A 99 -23.49 30.93 16.49
N GLU A 100 -24.68 30.66 15.94
CA GLU A 100 -25.94 30.77 16.68
C GLU A 100 -26.05 29.73 17.78
N VAL A 101 -25.71 28.47 17.46
CA VAL A 101 -25.80 27.34 18.38
C VAL A 101 -24.64 27.25 19.37
N SER A 102 -23.53 27.95 19.10
CA SER A 102 -22.36 28.00 19.99
C SER A 102 -22.43 29.17 20.98
N TYR A 103 -22.03 28.91 22.22
CA TYR A 103 -21.76 29.91 23.26
C TYR A 103 -20.39 30.55 23.12
N LYS A 104 -19.37 29.74 22.76
CA LYS A 104 -17.99 30.21 22.67
C LYS A 104 -17.30 29.52 21.49
N ILE A 105 -16.61 30.29 20.66
CA ILE A 105 -15.67 29.80 19.64
C ILE A 105 -14.32 30.43 19.98
N GLN A 106 -13.42 29.64 20.56
CA GLN A 106 -12.20 30.14 21.20
C GLN A 106 -10.96 29.42 20.68
N TYR A 107 -9.89 30.17 20.48
CA TYR A 107 -8.60 29.60 20.12
C TYR A 107 -7.87 29.14 21.38
N GLY A 108 -7.10 28.07 21.26
CA GLY A 108 -6.32 27.56 22.37
C GLY A 108 -5.17 28.47 22.79
N TYR A 109 -4.45 28.04 23.82
CA TYR A 109 -3.30 28.75 24.35
C TYR A 109 -2.04 28.49 23.52
N ASN A 110 -1.23 29.52 23.31
CA ASN A 110 0.05 29.39 22.61
C ASN A 110 1.18 29.23 23.62
N ALA A 111 1.61 27.99 23.82
CA ALA A 111 2.76 27.65 24.64
C ALA A 111 3.56 26.49 24.02
N PRO A 112 4.87 26.37 24.30
CA PRO A 112 5.63 25.17 23.97
C PRO A 112 5.19 23.99 24.84
N ALA A 113 5.22 22.78 24.27
CA ALA A 113 5.01 21.53 24.98
C ALA A 113 6.20 21.22 25.91
N LYS A 114 5.93 20.59 27.05
CA LYS A 114 6.91 20.21 28.06
C LYS A 114 6.63 18.80 28.61
N ASP A 115 7.68 18.15 29.09
CA ASP A 115 7.58 16.83 29.72
C ASP A 115 7.01 16.91 31.14
N THR A 116 7.13 18.06 31.80
CA THR A 116 6.63 18.32 33.16
C THR A 116 6.00 19.70 33.26
N GLY A 117 4.95 19.85 34.06
CA GLY A 117 4.32 21.13 34.33
C GLY A 117 3.10 21.00 35.23
N VAL A 118 2.32 22.08 35.31
CA VAL A 118 1.16 22.18 36.21
C VAL A 118 -0.13 21.72 35.53
N ILE A 119 -0.22 21.84 34.20
CA ILE A 119 -1.43 21.51 33.44
C ILE A 119 -1.05 20.89 32.10
N LYS A 120 -1.87 19.93 31.64
CA LYS A 120 -1.72 19.29 30.34
C LYS A 120 -2.26 20.17 29.22
N MET A 121 -1.71 20.02 28.01
CA MET A 121 -2.13 20.77 26.82
C MET A 121 -2.27 19.86 25.61
N VAL A 122 -3.52 19.61 25.22
CA VAL A 122 -3.88 18.80 24.05
C VAL A 122 -3.43 19.49 22.76
N ARG A 123 -2.73 18.73 21.91
CA ARG A 123 -2.28 19.15 20.58
C ARG A 123 -3.01 18.37 19.49
N ILE A 124 -2.92 18.84 18.24
CA ILE A 124 -3.47 18.13 17.08
C ILE A 124 -2.89 16.72 16.96
N THR A 125 -1.61 16.54 17.27
CA THR A 125 -0.90 15.25 17.20
C THR A 125 -1.32 14.24 18.25
N ASP A 126 -1.92 14.72 19.34
CA ASP A 126 -2.38 13.88 20.45
C ASP A 126 -3.79 13.33 20.18
N ILE A 127 -4.48 13.84 19.15
CA ILE A 127 -5.78 13.37 18.67
C ILE A 127 -5.55 12.35 17.54
N GLN A 128 -5.84 11.09 17.82
CA GLN A 128 -5.70 9.98 16.86
C GLN A 128 -6.97 9.15 16.84
N ASP A 129 -7.49 8.82 15.66
CA ASP A 129 -8.67 7.97 15.47
C ASP A 129 -9.89 8.37 16.35
N ASN A 130 -10.18 9.68 16.40
CA ASN A 130 -11.23 10.27 17.27
C ASN A 130 -11.05 9.96 18.77
N GLN A 131 -9.82 9.76 19.23
CA GLN A 131 -9.47 9.50 20.64
C GLN A 131 -8.25 10.32 21.07
N VAL A 132 -8.12 10.51 22.39
CA VAL A 132 -6.96 11.12 23.03
C VAL A 132 -6.52 10.20 24.17
N LEU A 133 -5.24 9.81 24.16
CA LEU A 133 -4.62 9.16 25.31
C LEU A 133 -4.15 10.25 26.28
N TRP A 134 -5.04 10.64 27.19
CA TRP A 134 -4.84 11.77 28.11
C TRP A 134 -3.57 11.68 28.95
N ASP A 135 -3.14 10.47 29.32
CA ASP A 135 -1.91 10.23 30.08
C ASP A 135 -0.65 10.69 29.33
N SER A 136 -0.69 10.63 27.99
CA SER A 136 0.43 10.99 27.10
C SER A 136 0.45 12.46 26.67
N VAL A 137 -0.60 13.22 27.00
CA VAL A 137 -0.70 14.64 26.63
C VAL A 137 0.39 15.42 27.38
N PRO A 138 1.21 16.22 26.68
CA PRO A 138 2.30 16.95 27.33
C PRO A 138 1.80 18.10 28.19
N PHE A 139 2.66 18.60 29.06
CA PHE A 139 2.39 19.78 29.87
C PHE A 139 2.67 21.08 29.11
N CYS A 140 2.14 22.19 29.61
CA CYS A 140 2.55 23.52 29.18
C CYS A 140 2.69 24.49 30.36
N ASN A 141 3.37 25.61 30.11
CA ASN A 141 3.36 26.74 31.03
C ASN A 141 2.26 27.71 30.61
N ILE A 142 1.30 27.94 31.50
CA ILE A 142 0.25 28.95 31.39
C ILE A 142 0.15 29.64 32.75
N LYS A 143 -0.25 30.92 32.76
CA LYS A 143 -0.46 31.63 34.02
C LYS A 143 -1.67 31.03 34.73
N GLU A 144 -1.58 30.77 36.02
CA GLU A 144 -2.64 30.09 36.79
C GLU A 144 -4.02 30.78 36.65
N ASN A 145 -4.03 32.12 36.58
CA ASN A 145 -5.25 32.90 36.40
C ASN A 145 -5.87 32.78 34.99
N GLU A 146 -5.13 32.29 33.99
CA GLU A 146 -5.62 32.04 32.63
C GLU A 146 -6.13 30.61 32.45
N ILE A 147 -5.74 29.65 33.30
CA ILE A 147 -6.14 28.23 33.18
C ILE A 147 -7.65 28.04 33.02
N PRO A 148 -8.51 28.68 33.85
CA PRO A 148 -9.96 28.47 33.75
C PRO A 148 -10.55 28.83 32.38
N ASP A 149 -9.93 29.77 31.65
CA ASP A 149 -10.42 30.19 30.32
C ASP A 149 -10.21 29.14 29.24
N TYR A 150 -9.23 28.24 29.41
CA TYR A 150 -8.82 27.25 28.41
C TYR A 150 -9.05 25.80 28.86
N LEU A 151 -9.55 25.58 30.07
CA LEU A 151 -9.84 24.25 30.59
C LEU A 151 -10.87 23.53 29.71
N LEU A 152 -10.52 22.34 29.22
CA LEU A 152 -11.40 21.49 28.43
C LEU A 152 -12.43 20.81 29.33
N HIS A 153 -13.64 20.67 28.81
CA HIS A 153 -14.72 19.93 29.45
C HIS A 153 -15.21 18.84 28.52
N ASN A 154 -15.78 17.77 29.09
CA ASN A 154 -16.48 16.77 28.29
C ASN A 154 -17.56 17.46 27.45
N PHE A 155 -17.72 16.98 26.22
CA PHE A 155 -18.61 17.51 25.19
C PHE A 155 -18.17 18.82 24.52
N ASP A 156 -17.02 19.39 24.88
CA ASP A 156 -16.36 20.37 24.03
C ASP A 156 -16.03 19.74 22.66
N ILE A 157 -16.10 20.51 21.57
CA ILE A 157 -15.58 20.08 20.27
C ILE A 157 -14.33 20.89 19.94
N LEU A 158 -13.24 20.17 19.66
CA LEU A 158 -11.99 20.72 19.17
C LEU A 158 -11.93 20.60 17.65
N PHE A 159 -11.48 21.66 17.00
CA PHE A 159 -11.34 21.79 15.56
C PHE A 159 -9.89 22.16 15.21
N ALA A 160 -9.27 21.36 14.35
CA ALA A 160 -7.93 21.63 13.83
C ALA A 160 -7.97 22.72 12.77
N ARG A 161 -7.20 23.79 12.98
CA ARG A 161 -7.25 24.99 12.13
C ARG A 161 -6.05 25.21 11.22
N THR A 162 -4.96 24.45 11.37
CA THR A 162 -3.73 24.62 10.57
C THR A 162 -3.18 23.28 10.08
N GLY A 163 -2.40 23.31 8.99
CA GLY A 163 -1.67 22.15 8.45
C GLY A 163 -2.53 21.15 7.67
N GLY A 164 -2.00 19.94 7.44
CA GLY A 164 -2.70 18.87 6.69
C GLY A 164 -3.94 18.29 7.39
N THR A 165 -4.27 18.78 8.59
CA THR A 165 -5.40 18.34 9.41
C THR A 165 -6.52 19.37 9.51
N VAL A 166 -6.45 20.48 8.77
CA VAL A 166 -7.50 21.51 8.77
C VAL A 166 -8.86 20.89 8.52
N GLY A 167 -9.83 21.19 9.40
CA GLY A 167 -11.17 20.63 9.32
C GLY A 167 -11.39 19.37 10.14
N LYS A 168 -10.33 18.70 10.60
CA LYS A 168 -10.51 17.56 11.50
C LYS A 168 -11.10 18.05 12.82
N SER A 169 -12.08 17.31 13.31
CA SER A 169 -12.79 17.61 14.55
C SER A 169 -12.68 16.46 15.54
N PHE A 170 -12.73 16.80 16.82
CA PHE A 170 -12.66 15.85 17.92
C PHE A 170 -13.68 16.25 18.98
N LEU A 171 -14.52 15.29 19.36
CA LEU A 171 -15.42 15.43 20.50
C LEU A 171 -14.64 15.04 21.76
N VAL A 172 -14.54 15.96 22.71
CA VAL A 172 -13.83 15.73 23.95
C VAL A 172 -14.65 14.84 24.87
N GLU A 173 -14.14 13.64 25.16
CA GLU A 173 -14.75 12.67 26.07
C GLU A 173 -13.68 12.05 26.99
N ASN A 174 -14.12 11.56 28.15
CA ASN A 174 -13.31 10.79 29.10
C ASN A 174 -12.04 11.53 29.59
N ILE A 175 -12.11 12.84 29.81
CA ILE A 175 -11.02 13.59 30.45
C ILE A 175 -10.74 12.98 31.83
N ASN A 176 -9.51 12.55 32.08
CA ASN A 176 -9.07 12.02 33.37
C ASN A 176 -8.15 13.00 34.14
N GLU A 177 -7.62 14.01 33.46
CA GLU A 177 -6.75 15.03 34.02
C GLU A 177 -7.04 16.40 33.41
N ASP A 178 -7.01 17.44 34.25
CA ASP A 178 -7.24 18.82 33.82
C ASP A 178 -6.30 19.20 32.68
N SER A 179 -6.90 19.58 31.55
CA SER A 179 -6.20 19.79 30.30
C SER A 179 -6.70 21.06 29.61
N VAL A 180 -5.77 21.85 29.11
CA VAL A 180 -6.04 22.94 28.15
C VAL A 180 -5.76 22.46 26.73
N PHE A 181 -5.94 23.33 25.73
CA PHE A 181 -5.74 23.00 24.32
C PHE A 181 -4.84 24.03 23.62
N ALA A 182 -4.05 23.56 22.66
CA ALA A 182 -3.08 24.38 21.95
C ALA A 182 -3.72 25.37 20.97
N GLY A 183 -3.06 26.50 20.69
CA GLY A 183 -3.61 27.62 19.89
C GLY A 183 -3.89 27.36 18.41
N TYR A 184 -3.40 26.24 17.86
CA TYR A 184 -3.79 25.72 16.54
C TYR A 184 -5.03 24.80 16.60
N LEU A 185 -5.71 24.74 17.73
CA LEU A 185 -7.05 24.17 17.89
C LEU A 185 -8.04 25.30 18.20
N ILE A 186 -9.27 25.13 17.72
CA ILE A 186 -10.43 25.97 18.06
C ILE A 186 -11.39 25.12 18.88
N ARG A 187 -11.79 25.59 20.05
CA ARG A 187 -12.86 24.98 20.85
C ARG A 187 -14.19 25.63 20.54
N THR A 188 -15.22 24.81 20.43
CA THR A 188 -16.61 25.26 20.41
C THR A 188 -17.37 24.72 21.63
N VAL A 189 -18.03 25.61 22.36
CA VAL A 189 -18.87 25.30 23.53
C VAL A 189 -20.31 25.63 23.19
N TYR A 190 -21.26 24.80 23.59
CA TYR A 190 -22.69 24.89 23.28
C TYR A 190 -23.52 24.23 24.40
N ASN A 191 -24.84 24.36 24.34
CA ASN A 191 -25.72 23.69 25.31
C ASN A 191 -25.84 22.20 24.97
N TYR A 192 -25.15 21.34 25.70
CA TYR A 192 -25.20 19.90 25.49
C TYR A 192 -26.50 19.24 25.99
N ASN A 193 -27.35 19.96 26.74
CA ASN A 193 -28.69 19.48 27.13
C ASN A 193 -29.73 19.71 26.02
N GLU A 194 -29.53 20.72 25.16
CA GLU A 194 -30.45 21.07 24.06
C GLU A 194 -29.93 20.59 22.69
N ILE A 195 -28.61 20.36 22.56
CA ILE A 195 -27.99 19.81 21.35
C ILE A 195 -27.11 18.62 21.72
N ASN A 196 -27.37 17.48 21.10
CA ASN A 196 -26.57 16.28 21.27
C ASN A 196 -25.14 16.51 20.71
N PRO A 197 -24.09 16.44 21.55
CA PRO A 197 -22.69 16.64 21.12
C PRO A 197 -22.25 15.73 19.98
N LYS A 198 -22.74 14.48 19.96
CA LYS A 198 -22.40 13.50 18.92
C LYS A 198 -23.06 13.82 17.59
N TYR A 199 -24.25 14.44 17.60
CA TYR A 199 -24.89 14.92 16.38
C TYR A 199 -24.02 15.99 15.70
N LEU A 200 -23.55 16.98 16.49
CA LEU A 200 -22.62 18.00 15.99
C LEU A 200 -21.30 17.41 15.48
N LYS A 201 -20.76 16.41 16.18
CA LYS A 201 -19.56 15.68 15.73
C LYS A 201 -19.79 14.99 14.39
N TYR A 202 -20.90 14.26 14.23
CA TYR A 202 -21.24 13.61 12.97
C TYR A 202 -21.51 14.61 11.84
N PHE A 203 -22.11 15.77 12.13
CA PHE A 203 -22.25 16.84 11.15
C PHE A 203 -20.89 17.29 10.58
N MET A 204 -19.87 17.42 11.44
CA MET A 204 -18.50 17.76 11.01
C MET A 204 -17.81 16.65 10.18
N GLU A 205 -18.43 15.48 10.02
CA GLU A 205 -17.96 14.42 9.11
C GLU A 205 -18.69 14.44 7.75
N THR A 206 -19.73 15.27 7.61
CA THR A 206 -20.55 15.32 6.40
C THR A 206 -19.87 16.02 5.23
N SER A 207 -20.28 15.68 4.01
CA SER A 207 -19.82 16.38 2.81
C SER A 207 -20.20 17.87 2.81
N LEU A 208 -21.35 18.21 3.41
CA LEU A 208 -21.80 19.59 3.57
C LEU A 208 -20.78 20.41 4.38
N TYR A 209 -20.38 19.94 5.55
CA TYR A 209 -19.35 20.59 6.36
C TYR A 209 -18.04 20.80 5.59
N TRP A 210 -17.51 19.74 4.98
CA TRP A 210 -16.25 19.81 4.25
C TRP A 210 -16.33 20.71 3.02
N SER A 211 -17.49 20.82 2.37
CA SER A 211 -17.69 21.72 1.24
C SER A 211 -17.67 23.20 1.65
N GLN A 212 -18.29 23.54 2.78
CA GLN A 212 -18.29 24.89 3.34
C GLN A 212 -16.89 25.30 3.80
N LEU A 213 -16.18 24.37 4.45
CA LEU A 213 -14.80 24.59 4.87
C LEU A 213 -13.89 24.90 3.67
N LYS A 214 -13.97 24.09 2.59
CA LYS A 214 -13.17 24.30 1.37
C LYS A 214 -13.45 25.65 0.70
N LYS A 215 -14.71 26.08 0.65
CA LYS A 215 -15.08 27.42 0.13
C LYS A 215 -14.55 28.56 1.01
N GLY A 216 -14.43 28.33 2.33
CA GLY A 216 -14.00 29.33 3.30
C GLY A 216 -12.49 29.48 3.51
N THR A 217 -11.66 28.57 2.99
CA THR A 217 -10.19 28.63 3.17
C THR A 217 -9.51 29.51 2.12
N ILE A 218 -8.72 30.48 2.58
CA ILE A 218 -8.18 31.60 1.78
C ILE A 218 -6.87 31.27 1.01
N ALA A 219 -6.17 30.17 1.33
CA ALA A 219 -4.84 29.88 0.79
C ALA A 219 -4.67 28.43 0.26
N THR A 220 -4.12 28.30 -0.95
CA THR A 220 -3.91 27.04 -1.68
C THR A 220 -2.69 26.23 -1.20
N ALA A 221 -1.73 26.85 -0.49
CA ALA A 221 -0.48 26.20 -0.07
C ALA A 221 -0.45 25.72 1.40
N GLN A 222 -1.17 26.41 2.30
CA GLN A 222 -1.34 26.06 3.71
C GLN A 222 -2.79 26.39 4.08
N PRO A 223 -3.73 25.43 4.02
CA PRO A 223 -5.10 25.69 4.42
C PRO A 223 -5.09 26.15 5.88
N ASN A 224 -5.70 27.30 6.14
CA ASN A 224 -5.90 27.83 7.49
C ASN A 224 -7.37 28.19 7.62
N CYS A 225 -8.04 27.61 8.61
CA CYS A 225 -9.40 27.98 8.97
C CYS A 225 -9.36 28.86 10.23
N ASN A 226 -10.35 29.74 10.39
CA ASN A 226 -10.45 30.65 11.53
C ASN A 226 -11.83 30.52 12.20
N GLY A 227 -11.97 31.04 13.40
CA GLY A 227 -13.21 30.96 14.18
C GLY A 227 -14.40 31.65 13.51
N GLN A 228 -14.15 32.66 12.67
CA GLN A 228 -15.20 33.33 11.90
C GLN A 228 -15.76 32.43 10.79
N THR A 229 -14.89 31.67 10.13
CA THR A 229 -15.28 30.69 9.10
C THR A 229 -16.12 29.60 9.73
N LEU A 230 -15.67 29.06 10.87
CA LEU A 230 -16.44 28.06 11.63
C LEU A 230 -17.80 28.63 12.07
N SER A 231 -17.82 29.84 12.62
CA SER A 231 -19.06 30.51 13.08
C SER A 231 -20.11 30.69 11.99
N LYS A 232 -19.71 30.84 10.72
CA LYS A 232 -20.62 31.07 9.58
C LYS A 232 -21.13 29.78 8.94
N MET A 233 -20.62 28.61 9.34
CA MET A 233 -21.05 27.35 8.74
C MET A 233 -22.54 27.12 9.02
N ILE A 234 -23.31 26.86 7.97
CA ILE A 234 -24.72 26.50 8.07
C ILE A 234 -24.86 25.01 8.41
N LEU A 235 -25.73 24.70 9.35
CA LEU A 235 -26.05 23.34 9.75
C LEU A 235 -27.56 23.20 10.03
N PRO A 236 -28.14 22.05 9.71
CA PRO A 236 -29.52 21.76 10.04
C PRO A 236 -29.62 21.25 11.49
N ILE A 237 -30.56 21.77 12.26
CA ILE A 237 -30.81 21.39 13.65
C ILE A 237 -32.16 20.66 13.74
N PRO A 238 -32.15 19.35 14.07
CA PRO A 238 -33.35 18.56 14.35
C PRO A 238 -33.90 18.85 15.76
N PRO A 239 -35.15 18.43 16.03
CA PRO A 239 -35.62 18.16 17.40
C PRO A 239 -34.62 17.33 18.22
N LEU A 240 -34.49 17.62 19.53
CA LEU A 240 -33.52 16.94 20.40
C LEU A 240 -33.70 15.42 20.41
N GLN A 241 -34.94 14.93 20.48
CA GLN A 241 -35.23 13.50 20.46
C GLN A 241 -34.80 12.85 19.13
N GLU A 242 -35.03 13.54 18.02
CA GLU A 242 -34.56 13.08 16.72
C GLU A 242 -33.03 13.08 16.62
N GLN A 243 -32.33 14.06 17.19
CA GLN A 243 -30.86 14.04 17.28
C GLN A 243 -30.35 12.76 17.97
N HIS A 244 -30.99 12.35 19.08
CA HIS A 244 -30.65 11.09 19.75
C HIS A 244 -30.91 9.87 18.85
N ARG A 245 -32.04 9.82 18.14
CA ARG A 245 -32.37 8.73 17.21
C ARG A 245 -31.37 8.65 16.05
N ILE A 246 -30.99 9.79 15.47
CA ILE A 246 -29.97 9.89 14.41
C ILE A 246 -28.62 9.36 14.92
N VAL A 247 -28.16 9.83 16.07
CA VAL A 247 -26.88 9.41 16.67
C VAL A 247 -26.89 7.91 16.94
N ALA A 248 -27.94 7.38 17.54
CA ALA A 248 -28.08 5.95 17.80
C ALA A 248 -27.99 5.13 16.50
N LYS A 249 -28.65 5.60 15.44
CA LYS A 249 -28.61 4.90 14.14
C LYS A 249 -27.22 4.97 13.49
N LEU A 250 -26.53 6.09 13.58
CA LEU A 250 -25.17 6.23 13.06
C LEU A 250 -24.19 5.31 13.80
N GLN A 251 -24.29 5.23 15.14
CA GLN A 251 -23.45 4.34 15.95
C GLN A 251 -23.72 2.86 15.67
N GLU A 252 -24.96 2.48 15.33
CA GLU A 252 -25.31 1.12 14.88
C GLU A 252 -24.65 0.78 13.53
N LEU A 253 -24.61 1.73 12.60
CA LEU A 253 -24.10 1.53 11.24
C LEU A 253 -22.58 1.61 11.13
N GLU A 254 -21.91 2.37 11.99
CA GLU A 254 -20.47 2.59 12.00
C GLU A 254 -19.63 1.30 11.94
N PRO A 255 -19.83 0.27 12.81
CA PRO A 255 -19.07 -0.98 12.72
C PRO A 255 -19.33 -1.76 11.43
N LEU A 256 -20.51 -1.63 10.82
CA LEU A 256 -20.84 -2.28 9.55
C LEU A 256 -20.10 -1.64 8.38
N ILE A 257 -20.00 -0.30 8.37
CA ILE A 257 -19.23 0.46 7.38
C ILE A 257 -17.75 0.09 7.49
N GLU A 258 -17.21 0.01 8.70
CA GLU A 258 -15.81 -0.37 8.91
C GLU A 258 -15.52 -1.80 8.46
N LYS A 259 -16.43 -2.75 8.77
CA LYS A 259 -16.35 -4.12 8.25
C LYS A 259 -16.34 -4.16 6.71
N TYR A 260 -17.16 -3.32 6.07
CA TYR A 260 -17.19 -3.24 4.61
C TYR A 260 -15.88 -2.66 4.05
N ARG A 261 -15.32 -1.62 4.66
CA ARG A 261 -14.02 -1.02 4.29
C ARG A 261 -12.89 -2.06 4.32
N ILE A 262 -12.79 -2.84 5.40
CA ILE A 262 -11.77 -3.90 5.54
C ILE A 262 -11.92 -4.96 4.45
N ALA A 263 -13.15 -5.40 4.16
CA ALA A 263 -13.41 -6.40 3.12
C ALA A 263 -13.07 -5.89 1.71
N GLU A 264 -13.34 -4.61 1.44
CA GLU A 264 -12.98 -3.93 0.19
C GLU A 264 -11.45 -3.89 -0.01
N GLU A 265 -10.69 -3.53 1.03
CA GLU A 265 -9.21 -3.51 0.98
C GLU A 265 -8.62 -4.90 0.74
N GLN A 266 -9.12 -5.93 1.43
CA GLN A 266 -8.69 -7.31 1.25
C GLN A 266 -8.95 -7.82 -0.17
N LEU A 267 -10.12 -7.48 -0.74
CA LEU A 267 -10.45 -7.83 -2.12
C LEU A 267 -9.51 -7.15 -3.11
N HIS A 268 -9.19 -5.88 -2.89
CA HIS A 268 -8.25 -5.14 -3.73
C HIS A 268 -6.85 -5.77 -3.68
N GLU A 269 -6.33 -6.06 -2.48
CA GLU A 269 -5.01 -6.68 -2.31
C GLU A 269 -4.94 -8.08 -2.94
N LEU A 270 -6.00 -8.88 -2.79
CA LEU A 270 -6.07 -10.18 -3.42
C LEU A 270 -6.04 -10.05 -4.94
N ASN A 271 -6.86 -9.17 -5.51
CA ASN A 271 -6.93 -8.95 -6.96
C ASN A 271 -5.62 -8.40 -7.54
N SER A 272 -4.91 -7.53 -6.80
CA SER A 272 -3.61 -7.00 -7.26
C SER A 272 -2.53 -8.08 -7.28
N ASN A 273 -2.58 -9.04 -6.36
CA ASN A 273 -1.52 -10.04 -6.17
C ASN A 273 -1.81 -11.41 -6.79
N ILE A 274 -3.06 -11.71 -7.17
CA ILE A 274 -3.47 -13.04 -7.63
C ILE A 274 -2.69 -13.51 -8.86
N LYS A 275 -2.41 -12.61 -9.82
CA LYS A 275 -1.66 -12.95 -11.04
C LYS A 275 -0.25 -13.45 -10.71
N ASP A 276 0.44 -12.76 -9.81
CA ASP A 276 1.79 -13.13 -9.38
C ASP A 276 1.81 -14.41 -8.55
N GLN A 277 0.80 -14.63 -7.71
CA GLN A 277 0.67 -15.86 -6.92
C GLN A 277 0.36 -17.06 -7.81
N LEU A 278 -0.53 -16.91 -8.78
CA LEU A 278 -0.84 -17.95 -9.77
C LEU A 278 0.39 -18.27 -10.62
N LYS A 279 1.08 -17.26 -11.15
CA LYS A 279 2.33 -17.44 -11.90
C LYS A 279 3.36 -18.26 -11.12
N LYS A 280 3.57 -17.95 -9.84
CA LYS A 280 4.50 -18.70 -8.96
C LYS A 280 4.05 -20.15 -8.75
N SER A 281 2.76 -20.37 -8.53
CA SER A 281 2.20 -21.71 -8.32
C SER A 281 2.30 -22.58 -9.57
N ILE A 282 1.97 -22.02 -10.74
CA ILE A 282 2.08 -22.70 -12.03
C ILE A 282 3.55 -23.07 -12.32
N LEU A 283 4.50 -22.14 -12.09
CA LEU A 283 5.93 -22.42 -12.24
C LEU A 283 6.41 -23.52 -11.29
N GLN A 284 5.92 -23.54 -10.05
CA GLN A 284 6.25 -24.60 -9.10
C GLN A 284 5.73 -25.96 -9.57
N TYR A 285 4.47 -26.03 -10.03
CA TYR A 285 3.90 -27.27 -10.57
C TYR A 285 4.66 -27.77 -11.82
N ALA A 286 5.21 -26.84 -12.61
CA ALA A 286 6.02 -27.16 -13.77
C ALA A 286 7.30 -27.92 -13.40
N ILE A 287 7.96 -27.54 -12.29
CA ILE A 287 9.23 -28.15 -11.87
C ILE A 287 9.04 -29.37 -10.96
N GLU A 288 7.83 -29.60 -10.46
CA GLU A 288 7.45 -30.79 -9.68
C GLU A 288 6.84 -31.92 -10.53
N GLY A 289 6.68 -31.71 -11.84
CA GLY A 289 6.06 -32.69 -12.75
C GLY A 289 4.55 -32.83 -12.58
N LYS A 290 3.89 -31.80 -12.02
CA LYS A 290 2.44 -31.76 -11.78
C LYS A 290 1.68 -30.93 -12.81
N LEU A 291 2.38 -30.19 -13.66
CA LEU A 291 1.75 -29.27 -14.62
C LEU A 291 1.13 -29.99 -15.84
N VAL A 292 1.73 -31.09 -16.28
CA VAL A 292 1.23 -31.88 -17.42
C VAL A 292 1.14 -33.36 -17.02
N PRO A 293 0.26 -34.15 -17.67
CA PRO A 293 0.21 -35.60 -17.44
C PRO A 293 1.55 -36.28 -17.76
N GLN A 294 1.90 -37.27 -16.93
CA GLN A 294 3.02 -38.18 -17.18
C GLN A 294 2.64 -39.16 -18.30
N ASP A 295 3.56 -39.41 -19.24
CA ASP A 295 3.37 -40.38 -20.32
C ASP A 295 4.33 -41.58 -20.12
N PRO A 296 3.82 -42.79 -19.84
CA PRO A 296 4.66 -43.98 -19.68
C PRO A 296 5.49 -44.36 -20.91
N ASN A 297 5.13 -43.87 -22.10
CA ASN A 297 5.87 -44.11 -23.35
C ASN A 297 7.00 -43.09 -23.58
N ASP A 298 7.13 -42.08 -22.73
CA ASP A 298 8.26 -41.17 -22.81
C ASP A 298 9.55 -41.87 -22.36
N GLU A 299 10.63 -41.60 -23.09
CA GLU A 299 11.96 -42.04 -22.71
C GLU A 299 12.33 -41.45 -21.33
N PRO A 300 12.73 -42.27 -20.35
CA PRO A 300 13.00 -41.79 -18.99
C PRO A 300 14.17 -40.80 -18.98
N ALA A 301 14.16 -39.89 -18.01
CA ALA A 301 15.19 -38.86 -17.87
C ALA A 301 16.62 -39.41 -17.71
N SER A 302 16.77 -40.65 -17.23
CA SER A 302 18.06 -41.33 -17.14
C SER A 302 18.76 -41.48 -18.49
N VAL A 303 18.02 -41.88 -19.53
CA VAL A 303 18.54 -42.03 -20.89
C VAL A 303 18.87 -40.66 -21.51
N LEU A 304 18.04 -39.64 -21.24
CA LEU A 304 18.33 -38.26 -21.64
C LEU A 304 19.64 -37.77 -21.02
N LEU A 305 19.85 -38.01 -19.72
CA LEU A 305 21.07 -37.62 -19.02
C LEU A 305 22.31 -38.36 -19.54
N GLU A 306 22.19 -39.61 -19.98
CA GLU A 306 23.28 -40.34 -20.63
C GLU A 306 23.70 -39.67 -21.94
N ARG A 307 22.75 -39.32 -22.82
CA ARG A 307 23.05 -38.59 -24.07
C ARG A 307 23.68 -37.22 -23.81
N ILE A 308 23.22 -36.51 -22.79
CA ILE A 308 23.81 -35.24 -22.37
C ILE A 308 25.27 -35.42 -21.93
N ARG A 309 25.59 -36.52 -21.23
CA ARG A 309 26.98 -36.83 -20.84
C ARG A 309 27.84 -37.16 -22.06
N GLU A 310 27.33 -37.91 -23.03
CA GLU A 310 28.03 -38.21 -24.28
C GLU A 310 28.36 -36.94 -25.08
N GLU A 311 27.39 -36.05 -25.26
CA GLU A 311 27.60 -34.74 -25.89
C GLU A 311 28.66 -33.93 -25.14
N LYS A 312 28.55 -33.87 -23.80
CA LYS A 312 29.54 -33.19 -22.96
C LYS A 312 30.95 -33.77 -23.16
N GLN A 313 31.09 -35.10 -23.17
CA GLN A 313 32.39 -35.76 -23.40
C GLN A 313 32.93 -35.47 -24.80
N GLN A 314 32.07 -35.44 -25.82
CA GLN A 314 32.45 -35.09 -27.18
C GLN A 314 32.97 -33.65 -27.27
N LEU A 315 32.28 -32.69 -26.65
CA LEU A 315 32.71 -31.29 -26.59
C LEU A 315 34.04 -31.11 -25.83
N ILE A 316 34.32 -31.95 -24.82
CA ILE A 316 35.62 -31.98 -24.12
C ILE A 316 36.71 -32.50 -25.06
N LYS A 317 36.46 -33.61 -25.79
CA LYS A 317 37.41 -34.18 -26.76
C LYS A 317 37.74 -33.19 -27.88
N GLU A 318 36.76 -32.42 -28.33
CA GLU A 318 36.91 -31.35 -29.32
C GLU A 318 37.57 -30.07 -28.77
N GLY A 319 37.84 -30.01 -27.46
CA GLY A 319 38.45 -28.83 -26.83
C GLY A 319 37.54 -27.61 -26.71
N LYS A 320 36.24 -27.74 -27.03
CA LYS A 320 35.25 -26.65 -26.94
C LYS A 320 34.91 -26.29 -25.50
N ILE A 321 35.01 -27.25 -24.59
CA ILE A 321 34.81 -27.05 -23.15
C ILE A 321 35.93 -27.71 -22.35
N LYS A 322 36.17 -27.21 -21.14
CA LYS A 322 37.15 -27.80 -20.22
C LYS A 322 36.54 -29.02 -19.52
N LYS A 323 37.38 -30.02 -19.23
CA LYS A 323 36.99 -31.15 -18.39
C LYS A 323 36.69 -30.67 -16.97
N ASP A 324 35.62 -31.18 -16.39
CA ASP A 324 35.28 -30.92 -15.00
C ASP A 324 36.32 -31.51 -14.06
N LYS A 325 36.55 -30.81 -12.94
CA LYS A 325 37.41 -31.32 -11.87
C LYS A 325 36.75 -32.47 -11.10
N ASN A 326 35.43 -32.39 -10.93
CA ASN A 326 34.64 -33.32 -10.13
C ASN A 326 33.40 -33.72 -10.94
N GLU A 327 33.39 -34.93 -11.50
CA GLU A 327 32.20 -35.47 -12.16
C GLU A 327 31.18 -35.87 -11.09
N SER A 328 29.95 -35.37 -11.23
CA SER A 328 28.84 -35.64 -10.32
C SER A 328 27.75 -36.40 -11.06
N ILE A 329 27.29 -37.51 -10.49
CA ILE A 329 26.14 -38.27 -10.98
C ILE A 329 25.18 -38.50 -9.82
N ILE A 330 23.94 -38.04 -9.99
CA ILE A 330 22.87 -38.27 -9.02
C ILE A 330 22.03 -39.46 -9.49
N PHE A 331 21.72 -40.37 -8.57
CA PHE A 331 20.89 -41.55 -8.81
C PHE A 331 20.07 -41.87 -7.55
N ARG A 332 19.08 -42.76 -7.70
CA ARG A 332 18.20 -43.18 -6.61
C ARG A 332 18.39 -44.68 -6.36
N ARG A 333 18.57 -45.07 -5.10
CA ARG A 333 18.71 -46.47 -4.64
C ARG A 333 18.01 -46.58 -3.28
N ASP A 334 17.25 -47.65 -3.05
CA ASP A 334 16.58 -47.91 -1.77
C ASP A 334 15.74 -46.72 -1.25
N ASN A 335 15.02 -46.06 -2.15
CA ASN A 335 14.23 -44.83 -1.93
C ASN A 335 15.00 -43.56 -1.52
N SER A 336 16.32 -43.62 -1.33
CA SER A 336 17.18 -42.47 -1.07
C SER A 336 17.92 -41.98 -2.32
N TYR A 337 18.27 -40.70 -2.34
CA TYR A 337 19.05 -40.05 -3.38
C TYR A 337 20.52 -39.98 -3.00
N TYR A 338 21.37 -40.40 -3.93
CA TYR A 338 22.82 -40.40 -3.77
C TYR A 338 23.47 -39.60 -4.90
N GLU A 339 24.52 -38.85 -4.55
CA GLU A 339 25.41 -38.19 -5.49
C GLU A 339 26.78 -38.85 -5.45
N LYS A 340 27.23 -39.37 -6.60
CA LYS A 340 28.57 -39.92 -6.76
C LYS A 340 29.50 -38.84 -7.29
N ILE A 341 30.52 -38.50 -6.51
CA ILE A 341 31.56 -37.51 -6.86
C ILE A 341 32.91 -38.20 -6.80
N ASN A 342 33.64 -38.23 -7.92
CA ASN A 342 34.98 -38.85 -8.02
C ASN A 342 35.03 -40.29 -7.45
N GLY A 343 33.96 -41.06 -7.64
CA GLY A 343 33.87 -42.44 -7.16
C GLY A 343 33.26 -42.62 -5.77
N ILE A 344 33.13 -41.56 -4.97
CA ILE A 344 32.57 -41.61 -3.61
C ILE A 344 31.08 -41.26 -3.65
N GLU A 345 30.24 -42.07 -3.02
CA GLU A 345 28.79 -41.87 -2.92
C GLU A 345 28.43 -41.11 -1.65
N TYR A 346 27.63 -40.05 -1.78
CA TYR A 346 27.09 -39.25 -0.68
C TYR A 346 25.56 -39.29 -0.71
N CYS A 347 24.91 -39.54 0.42
CA CYS A 347 23.47 -39.36 0.53
C CYS A 347 23.14 -37.86 0.50
N ILE A 348 22.18 -37.46 -0.34
CA ILE A 348 21.80 -36.05 -0.55
C ILE A 348 20.31 -35.81 -0.26
N ASP A 349 19.64 -36.71 0.47
CA ASP A 349 18.21 -36.59 0.80
C ASP A 349 17.87 -35.25 1.49
N ASN A 350 18.79 -34.72 2.29
CA ASN A 350 18.67 -33.41 2.95
C ASN A 350 18.75 -32.21 1.98
N GLU A 351 19.23 -32.41 0.76
CA GLU A 351 19.26 -31.38 -0.29
C GLU A 351 18.04 -31.44 -1.23
N ILE A 352 17.27 -32.54 -1.22
CA ILE A 352 16.13 -32.72 -2.12
C ILE A 352 14.99 -31.79 -1.72
N PRO A 353 14.58 -30.84 -2.59
CA PRO A 353 13.62 -29.82 -2.21
C PRO A 353 12.17 -30.32 -2.22
N PHE A 354 11.86 -31.31 -3.06
CA PHE A 354 10.53 -31.87 -3.26
C PHE A 354 10.60 -33.22 -3.99
N GLU A 355 9.51 -33.98 -3.95
CA GLU A 355 9.38 -35.23 -4.72
C GLU A 355 9.14 -34.97 -6.20
N ILE A 356 9.69 -35.85 -7.05
CA ILE A 356 9.56 -35.80 -8.51
C ILE A 356 8.98 -37.13 -9.04
N PRO A 357 8.34 -37.15 -10.22
CA PRO A 357 7.86 -38.38 -10.85
C PRO A 357 8.97 -39.41 -11.05
N ASN A 358 8.63 -40.70 -11.06
CA ASN A 358 9.61 -41.78 -11.25
C ASN A 358 10.30 -41.76 -12.63
N SER A 359 9.69 -41.14 -13.63
CA SER A 359 10.25 -40.90 -14.97
C SER A 359 11.32 -39.80 -14.99
N TRP A 360 11.40 -38.98 -13.92
CA TRP A 360 12.32 -37.86 -13.79
C TRP A 360 13.57 -38.23 -13.00
N GLN A 361 14.61 -37.42 -13.13
CA GLN A 361 15.84 -37.58 -12.38
C GLN A 361 16.42 -36.25 -11.92
N TRP A 362 16.97 -36.22 -10.71
CA TRP A 362 17.74 -35.07 -10.23
C TRP A 362 19.11 -35.02 -10.90
N ALA A 363 19.57 -33.80 -11.22
CA ALA A 363 20.94 -33.54 -11.67
C ALA A 363 21.43 -32.22 -11.07
N ARG A 364 22.75 -31.96 -11.12
CA ARG A 364 23.31 -30.62 -10.86
C ARG A 364 23.25 -29.79 -12.14
N LEU A 365 23.00 -28.49 -12.04
CA LEU A 365 22.99 -27.58 -13.21
C LEU A 365 24.29 -27.65 -14.03
N ASN A 366 25.43 -27.92 -13.40
CA ASN A 366 26.72 -28.16 -14.06
C ASN A 366 26.69 -29.28 -15.13
N ASN A 367 25.76 -30.23 -14.99
CA ASN A 367 25.64 -31.35 -15.90
C ASN A 367 24.68 -31.08 -17.06
N ILE A 368 23.93 -29.98 -17.03
CA ILE A 368 22.92 -29.65 -18.05
C ILE A 368 23.46 -28.72 -19.14
N GLY A 369 24.51 -27.95 -18.86
CA GLY A 369 25.09 -27.05 -19.84
C GLY A 369 26.45 -26.51 -19.43
N ASN A 370 27.09 -25.83 -20.38
CA ASN A 370 28.34 -25.13 -20.16
C ASN A 370 28.07 -23.74 -19.58
N TRP A 371 28.47 -23.53 -18.33
CA TRP A 371 28.26 -22.29 -17.59
C TRP A 371 29.49 -21.40 -17.58
N GLY A 372 29.33 -20.14 -17.99
CA GLY A 372 30.39 -19.14 -18.00
C GLY A 372 29.94 -17.82 -17.41
N ALA A 373 30.78 -17.20 -16.57
CA ALA A 373 30.62 -15.79 -16.25
C ALA A 373 31.22 -14.95 -17.39
N GLY A 374 30.61 -13.80 -17.66
CA GLY A 374 31.16 -12.84 -18.61
C GLY A 374 32.37 -12.08 -18.07
N ALA A 375 32.75 -11.00 -18.76
CA ALA A 375 33.84 -10.12 -18.33
C ALA A 375 33.55 -8.66 -18.67
N THR A 376 34.22 -7.75 -17.98
CA THR A 376 34.17 -6.31 -18.30
C THR A 376 35.53 -5.89 -18.84
N PRO A 377 35.64 -5.50 -20.12
CA PRO A 377 36.83 -4.85 -20.66
C PRO A 377 37.19 -3.61 -19.84
N SER A 378 38.47 -3.25 -19.75
CA SER A 378 38.86 -2.07 -18.96
C SER A 378 38.19 -0.81 -19.50
N LYS A 379 37.41 -0.11 -18.66
CA LYS A 379 36.75 1.14 -19.04
C LYS A 379 37.73 2.28 -19.36
N SER A 380 38.98 2.17 -18.92
CA SER A 380 40.02 3.15 -19.26
C SER A 380 40.54 3.01 -20.68
N ASN A 381 40.30 1.88 -21.35
CA ASN A 381 40.69 1.69 -22.75
C ASN A 381 39.49 1.92 -23.67
N ASN A 382 39.40 3.13 -24.21
CA ASN A 382 38.29 3.53 -25.08
C ASN A 382 38.22 2.72 -26.38
N GLU A 383 39.33 2.14 -26.86
CA GLU A 383 39.34 1.31 -28.07
C GLU A 383 38.48 0.05 -27.95
N TYR A 384 38.16 -0.39 -26.73
CA TYR A 384 37.25 -1.51 -26.49
C TYR A 384 35.77 -1.17 -26.72
N TYR A 385 35.43 0.12 -26.81
CA TYR A 385 34.04 0.58 -26.84
C TYR A 385 33.74 1.49 -28.05
N SER A 386 34.72 2.27 -28.50
CA SER A 386 34.56 3.20 -29.63
C SER A 386 34.15 2.44 -30.91
N ASN A 387 32.97 2.78 -31.45
CA ASN A 387 32.39 2.13 -32.63
C ASN A 387 32.21 0.60 -32.49
N GLY A 388 32.00 0.10 -31.27
CA GLY A 388 31.72 -1.31 -31.02
C GLY A 388 30.44 -1.78 -31.72
N THR A 389 30.49 -2.99 -32.30
CA THR A 389 29.34 -3.61 -32.98
C THR A 389 28.91 -4.92 -32.33
N ILE A 390 29.72 -5.48 -31.41
CA ILE A 390 29.42 -6.72 -30.72
C ILE A 390 28.56 -6.42 -29.50
N PRO A 391 27.33 -6.98 -29.38
CA PRO A 391 26.47 -6.75 -28.22
C PRO A 391 27.14 -7.18 -26.91
N TRP A 392 27.06 -6.34 -25.89
CA TRP A 392 27.61 -6.57 -24.55
C TRP A 392 26.56 -6.33 -23.47
N LEU A 393 25.93 -7.42 -23.01
CA LEU A 393 24.80 -7.41 -22.11
C LEU A 393 25.23 -7.13 -20.65
N LEU A 394 24.50 -6.22 -20.00
CA LEU A 394 24.58 -5.96 -18.56
C LEU A 394 23.41 -6.62 -17.84
N THR A 395 23.54 -6.87 -16.53
CA THR A 395 22.46 -7.50 -15.74
C THR A 395 21.17 -6.68 -15.68
N GLY A 396 21.25 -5.37 -15.93
CA GLY A 396 20.09 -4.48 -16.03
C GLY A 396 19.24 -4.74 -17.28
N ASP A 397 19.84 -5.29 -18.33
CA ASP A 397 19.18 -5.57 -19.61
C ASP A 397 18.33 -6.86 -19.56
N LEU A 398 18.50 -7.69 -18.51
CA LEU A 398 17.70 -8.91 -18.32
C LEU A 398 16.26 -8.58 -17.95
N ASN A 399 15.32 -9.20 -18.66
CA ASN A 399 13.89 -8.89 -18.63
C ASN A 399 12.99 -10.08 -18.23
N ASP A 400 13.57 -11.20 -17.74
CA ASP A 400 12.86 -12.46 -17.50
C ASP A 400 12.11 -12.96 -18.77
N GLY A 401 12.74 -12.82 -19.94
CA GLY A 401 12.19 -13.24 -21.22
C GLY A 401 13.24 -13.37 -22.33
N TYR A 402 12.83 -13.18 -23.59
CA TYR A 402 13.75 -13.14 -24.71
C TYR A 402 14.47 -11.79 -24.78
N ILE A 403 15.78 -11.84 -25.00
CA ILE A 403 16.62 -10.66 -25.21
C ILE A 403 16.68 -10.40 -26.71
N THR A 404 15.92 -9.40 -27.16
CA THR A 404 15.81 -8.99 -28.56
C THR A 404 16.59 -7.71 -28.88
N ASN A 405 17.13 -7.03 -27.88
CA ASN A 405 17.95 -5.84 -28.05
C ASN A 405 18.94 -5.72 -26.86
N ILE A 406 20.15 -5.22 -27.13
CA ILE A 406 21.18 -4.93 -26.11
C ILE A 406 21.73 -3.52 -26.41
N PRO A 407 21.65 -2.56 -25.48
CA PRO A 407 22.09 -1.19 -25.76
C PRO A 407 23.60 -1.04 -25.90
N ASN A 408 24.37 -1.79 -25.11
CA ASN A 408 25.81 -1.62 -25.00
C ASN A 408 26.54 -2.54 -25.97
N HIS A 409 27.64 -2.04 -26.53
CA HIS A 409 28.45 -2.76 -27.50
C HIS A 409 29.94 -2.65 -27.17
N ILE A 410 30.71 -3.64 -27.60
CA ILE A 410 32.17 -3.66 -27.53
C ILE A 410 32.75 -3.94 -28.93
N THR A 411 34.03 -3.67 -29.11
CA THR A 411 34.76 -3.92 -30.35
C THR A 411 35.29 -5.34 -30.43
N GLU A 412 35.61 -5.78 -31.63
CA GLU A 412 36.32 -7.04 -31.94
C GLU A 412 37.65 -7.10 -31.19
N LEU A 413 38.36 -5.98 -31.08
CA LEU A 413 39.58 -5.86 -30.28
C LEU A 413 39.33 -6.23 -28.81
N ALA A 414 38.19 -5.82 -28.24
CA ALA A 414 37.83 -6.21 -26.87
C ALA A 414 37.56 -7.72 -26.76
N LEU A 415 36.91 -8.32 -27.76
CA LEU A 415 36.67 -9.75 -27.81
C LEU A 415 37.97 -10.56 -27.89
N GLU A 416 38.95 -10.09 -28.67
CA GLU A 416 40.25 -10.77 -28.85
C GLU A 416 41.21 -10.58 -27.67
N LYS A 417 41.25 -9.37 -27.08
CA LYS A 417 42.27 -8.98 -26.10
C LYS A 417 41.84 -9.15 -24.64
N THR A 418 40.58 -9.46 -24.38
CA THR A 418 40.06 -9.60 -23.02
C THR A 418 39.46 -10.98 -22.78
N SER A 419 38.95 -11.22 -21.57
CA SER A 419 38.30 -12.48 -21.20
C SER A 419 36.81 -12.53 -21.54
N VAL A 420 36.27 -11.54 -22.25
CA VAL A 420 34.87 -11.59 -22.72
C VAL A 420 34.68 -12.77 -23.67
N LYS A 421 33.48 -13.34 -23.66
CA LYS A 421 33.15 -14.51 -24.49
C LYS A 421 31.84 -14.27 -25.20
N LEU A 422 31.81 -14.67 -26.46
CA LEU A 422 30.59 -14.65 -27.25
C LEU A 422 29.73 -15.86 -26.89
N ASN A 423 28.52 -15.62 -26.40
CA ASN A 423 27.54 -16.66 -26.13
C ASN A 423 26.61 -16.78 -27.33
N PRO A 424 26.35 -17.99 -27.85
CA PRO A 424 25.48 -18.17 -29.00
C PRO A 424 24.01 -17.89 -28.69
N SER A 425 23.21 -17.70 -29.74
CA SER A 425 21.74 -17.65 -29.64
C SER A 425 21.19 -18.91 -28.95
N GLY A 426 20.15 -18.73 -28.13
CA GLY A 426 19.55 -19.78 -27.30
C GLY A 426 20.22 -20.00 -25.94
N SER A 427 21.33 -19.30 -25.64
CA SER A 427 21.95 -19.35 -24.31
C SER A 427 21.02 -18.74 -23.25
N VAL A 428 20.92 -19.40 -22.10
CA VAL A 428 20.14 -18.94 -20.95
C VAL A 428 21.04 -18.14 -20.03
N LEU A 429 20.62 -16.94 -19.66
CA LEU A 429 21.38 -16.01 -18.83
C LEU A 429 20.75 -15.91 -17.44
N ILE A 430 21.59 -15.73 -16.41
CA ILE A 430 21.18 -15.41 -15.04
C ILE A 430 22.07 -14.30 -14.47
N ALA A 431 21.45 -13.26 -13.90
CA ALA A 431 22.16 -12.23 -13.16
C ALA A 431 22.62 -12.74 -11.79
N MET A 432 23.88 -12.44 -11.47
CA MET A 432 24.54 -12.89 -10.26
C MET A 432 24.59 -11.84 -9.15
N TYR A 433 24.56 -10.54 -9.46
CA TYR A 433 24.91 -9.47 -8.50
C TYR A 433 23.81 -8.41 -8.33
N GLY A 434 23.74 -7.81 -7.14
CA GLY A 434 22.96 -6.60 -6.83
C GLY A 434 21.44 -6.79 -6.86
N ALA A 435 20.71 -5.71 -7.17
CA ALA A 435 19.25 -5.71 -7.21
C ALA A 435 18.66 -6.63 -8.30
N THR A 436 19.48 -7.12 -9.24
CA THR A 436 19.06 -7.97 -10.36
C THR A 436 19.33 -9.44 -10.15
N ILE A 437 19.81 -9.88 -8.99
CA ILE A 437 20.08 -11.31 -8.70
C ILE A 437 18.90 -12.20 -9.12
N GLY A 438 19.22 -13.25 -9.88
CA GLY A 438 18.24 -14.23 -10.33
C GLY A 438 17.33 -13.74 -11.46
N LYS A 439 17.49 -12.51 -11.98
CA LYS A 439 16.87 -12.11 -13.26
C LYS A 439 17.43 -12.98 -14.39
N LEU A 440 16.58 -13.31 -15.35
CA LEU A 440 16.90 -14.23 -16.43
C LEU A 440 16.76 -13.59 -17.81
N GLY A 441 17.33 -14.25 -18.82
CA GLY A 441 17.13 -13.92 -20.22
C GLY A 441 17.47 -15.10 -21.13
N ILE A 442 16.88 -15.14 -22.32
CA ILE A 442 17.26 -16.05 -23.41
C ILE A 442 17.75 -15.21 -24.58
N LEU A 443 18.99 -15.41 -25.02
CA LEU A 443 19.54 -14.71 -26.18
C LEU A 443 18.82 -15.13 -27.47
N THR A 444 18.36 -14.17 -28.29
CA THR A 444 17.86 -14.46 -29.65
C THR A 444 18.93 -14.31 -30.73
N PHE A 445 20.06 -13.69 -30.41
CA PHE A 445 21.26 -13.54 -31.25
C PHE A 445 22.53 -13.67 -30.39
N PRO A 446 23.70 -13.96 -30.98
CA PRO A 446 24.94 -14.06 -30.23
C PRO A 446 25.32 -12.76 -29.52
N ALA A 447 25.73 -12.84 -28.25
CA ALA A 447 26.10 -11.68 -27.45
C ALA A 447 27.15 -12.01 -26.39
N THR A 448 27.95 -11.01 -26.04
CA THR A 448 28.85 -11.06 -24.88
C THR A 448 28.13 -10.54 -23.63
N THR A 449 28.64 -10.82 -22.44
CA THR A 449 28.04 -10.37 -21.17
C THR A 449 29.09 -9.83 -20.21
N ASN A 450 28.68 -8.99 -19.26
CA ASN A 450 29.55 -8.57 -18.17
C ASN A 450 29.79 -9.69 -17.13
N GLN A 451 30.69 -9.44 -16.17
CA GLN A 451 31.05 -10.39 -15.11
C GLN A 451 29.92 -10.70 -14.12
N ALA A 452 28.88 -9.87 -14.10
CA ALA A 452 27.72 -10.06 -13.23
C ALA A 452 26.63 -10.93 -13.89
N CYS A 453 26.80 -11.34 -15.15
CA CYS A 453 25.93 -12.29 -15.83
C CYS A 453 26.64 -13.64 -15.96
N CYS A 454 25.90 -14.71 -15.67
CA CYS A 454 26.32 -16.07 -16.01
C CYS A 454 25.46 -16.58 -17.16
N ALA A 455 26.10 -17.04 -18.22
CA ALA A 455 25.48 -17.64 -19.38
C ALA A 455 25.61 -19.17 -19.33
N CYS A 456 24.57 -19.86 -19.78
CA CYS A 456 24.52 -21.30 -19.94
C CYS A 456 24.17 -21.65 -21.38
N LEU A 457 25.05 -22.39 -22.04
CA LEU A 457 24.72 -23.11 -23.26
C LEU A 457 24.39 -24.57 -22.88
N VAL A 458 23.13 -24.96 -23.02
CA VAL A 458 22.69 -26.33 -22.68
C VAL A 458 23.31 -27.36 -23.62
N TYR A 459 23.64 -28.53 -23.07
CA TYR A 459 24.08 -29.67 -23.86
C TYR A 459 22.90 -30.31 -24.58
N LYS A 460 23.10 -30.72 -25.82
CA LYS A 460 22.05 -31.40 -26.60
C LYS A 460 21.85 -32.82 -26.03
N PRO A 461 20.60 -33.35 -26.04
CA PRO A 461 19.38 -32.75 -26.60
C PRO A 461 18.51 -32.00 -25.57
N PHE A 462 19.05 -31.50 -24.46
CA PHE A 462 18.27 -30.83 -23.41
C PHE A 462 17.55 -29.56 -23.92
N TYR A 463 16.33 -29.29 -23.45
CA TYR A 463 15.56 -28.15 -23.92
C TYR A 463 15.86 -26.86 -23.13
N SER A 464 16.52 -25.89 -23.76
CA SER A 464 16.97 -24.64 -23.10
C SER A 464 15.84 -23.84 -22.44
N LYS A 465 14.65 -23.83 -23.03
CA LYS A 465 13.49 -23.11 -22.46
C LYS A 465 13.02 -23.74 -21.15
N TYR A 466 13.15 -25.07 -21.00
CA TYR A 466 12.83 -25.72 -19.73
C TYR A 466 13.82 -25.28 -18.63
N LEU A 467 15.12 -25.19 -18.94
CA LEU A 467 16.10 -24.61 -18.01
C LEU A 467 15.71 -23.18 -17.59
N PHE A 468 15.31 -22.35 -18.55
CA PHE A 468 14.87 -20.98 -18.26
C PHE A 468 13.70 -20.94 -17.26
N PHE A 469 12.64 -21.71 -17.51
CA PHE A 469 11.49 -21.75 -16.59
C PHE A 469 11.82 -22.39 -15.24
N TYR A 470 12.71 -23.39 -15.21
CA TYR A 470 13.18 -23.99 -13.97
C TYR A 470 13.93 -22.97 -13.09
N LEU A 471 14.82 -22.17 -13.70
CA LEU A 471 15.51 -21.08 -13.01
C LEU A 471 14.53 -20.00 -12.56
N LEU A 472 13.50 -19.70 -13.37
CA LEU A 472 12.49 -18.69 -13.05
C LEU A 472 11.67 -19.09 -11.83
N ALA A 473 11.27 -20.36 -11.74
CA ALA A 473 10.62 -20.93 -10.55
C ALA A 473 11.53 -20.84 -9.31
N ASN A 474 12.84 -21.09 -9.49
CA ASN A 474 13.84 -21.06 -8.41
C ASN A 474 14.41 -19.67 -8.10
N LYS A 475 13.95 -18.59 -8.74
CA LYS A 475 14.50 -17.23 -8.59
C LYS A 475 14.61 -16.80 -7.13
N ARG A 476 13.57 -17.05 -6.31
CA ARG A 476 13.57 -16.74 -4.87
C ARG A 476 14.67 -17.49 -4.10
N ASN A 477 14.96 -18.73 -4.46
CA ASN A 477 16.02 -19.52 -3.83
C ASN A 477 17.40 -18.93 -4.15
N PHE A 478 17.61 -18.47 -5.39
CA PHE A 478 18.86 -17.79 -5.75
C PHE A 478 19.04 -16.45 -5.02
N VAL A 479 17.96 -15.66 -4.88
CA VAL A 479 18.00 -14.41 -4.11
C VAL A 479 18.34 -14.67 -2.64
N LYS A 480 17.72 -15.68 -2.01
CA LYS A 480 18.02 -16.08 -0.61
C LYS A 480 19.44 -16.58 -0.41
N LYS A 481 20.04 -17.24 -1.41
CA LYS A 481 21.44 -17.70 -1.39
C LYS A 481 22.46 -16.57 -1.63
N GLY A 482 21.99 -15.36 -1.96
CA GLY A 482 22.81 -14.19 -2.12
C GLY A 482 23.49 -13.79 -0.80
N GLU A 483 24.80 -13.59 -0.84
CA GLU A 483 25.60 -13.16 0.32
C GLU A 483 26.15 -11.75 0.11
N GLY A 484 26.36 -11.01 1.20
CA GLY A 484 26.85 -9.62 1.19
C GLY A 484 25.76 -8.61 1.56
N GLY A 485 26.14 -7.55 2.29
CA GLY A 485 25.22 -6.54 2.84
C GLY A 485 24.49 -5.71 1.76
N ALA A 486 25.02 -4.54 1.40
CA ALA A 486 24.33 -3.62 0.49
C ALA A 486 24.24 -4.11 -0.98
N GLN A 487 25.14 -5.01 -1.40
CA GLN A 487 25.15 -5.59 -2.76
C GLN A 487 25.30 -7.12 -2.67
N PRO A 488 24.19 -7.85 -2.56
CA PRO A 488 24.24 -9.30 -2.49
C PRO A 488 24.80 -9.88 -3.80
N ASN A 489 25.44 -11.04 -3.72
CA ASN A 489 25.92 -11.78 -4.89
C ASN A 489 25.70 -13.28 -4.74
N ILE A 490 25.46 -13.95 -5.87
CA ILE A 490 25.51 -15.40 -5.99
C ILE A 490 26.63 -15.79 -6.95
N SER A 491 27.57 -16.62 -6.51
CA SER A 491 28.67 -17.08 -7.36
C SER A 491 28.19 -18.08 -8.42
N LYS A 492 28.92 -18.16 -9.53
CA LYS A 492 28.75 -19.21 -10.55
C LYS A 492 28.79 -20.60 -9.90
N GLU A 493 29.68 -20.83 -8.95
CA GLU A 493 29.84 -22.08 -8.22
C GLU A 493 28.56 -22.50 -7.47
N LYS A 494 27.83 -21.54 -6.89
CA LYS A 494 26.53 -21.80 -6.25
C LYS A 494 25.44 -22.12 -7.28
N ILE A 495 25.47 -21.47 -8.45
CA ILE A 495 24.52 -21.74 -9.55
C ILE A 495 24.73 -23.17 -10.04
N ILE A 496 25.94 -23.54 -10.47
CA ILE A 496 26.21 -24.85 -11.09
C ILE A 496 25.98 -26.04 -10.13
N LYS A 497 26.11 -25.83 -8.81
CA LYS A 497 25.80 -26.83 -7.76
C LYS A 497 24.31 -26.95 -7.43
N THR A 498 23.45 -26.08 -7.96
CA THR A 498 22.01 -26.17 -7.66
C THR A 498 21.40 -27.39 -8.35
N LEU A 499 20.49 -28.08 -7.65
CA LEU A 499 19.75 -29.21 -8.17
C LEU A 499 18.73 -28.77 -9.23
N ILE A 500 18.58 -29.58 -10.26
CA ILE A 500 17.56 -29.48 -11.30
C ILE A 500 16.81 -30.80 -11.45
N ALA A 501 15.49 -30.71 -11.42
CA ALA A 501 14.60 -31.81 -11.72
C ALA A 501 14.52 -31.95 -13.25
N VAL A 502 14.98 -33.08 -13.79
CA VAL A 502 15.07 -33.34 -15.24
C VAL A 502 13.92 -34.26 -15.66
N PRO A 503 12.97 -33.77 -16.46
CA PRO A 503 11.95 -34.60 -17.12
C PRO A 503 12.51 -35.29 -18.37
N PRO A 504 11.80 -36.31 -18.88
CA PRO A 504 11.89 -36.71 -20.29
C PRO A 504 11.87 -35.53 -21.27
N LEU A 505 12.59 -35.62 -22.38
CA LEU A 505 12.69 -34.52 -23.35
C LEU A 505 11.33 -34.10 -23.92
N LYS A 506 10.48 -35.07 -24.27
CA LYS A 506 9.12 -34.81 -24.77
C LYS A 506 8.28 -34.07 -23.73
N GLU A 507 8.42 -34.45 -22.46
CA GLU A 507 7.72 -33.78 -21.37
C GLU A 507 8.22 -32.35 -21.12
N GLN A 508 9.54 -32.09 -21.21
CA GLN A 508 10.09 -30.72 -21.16
C GLN A 508 9.40 -29.81 -22.18
N ILE A 509 9.18 -30.32 -23.41
CA ILE A 509 8.51 -29.57 -24.47
C ILE A 509 7.03 -29.35 -24.13
N ARG A 510 6.31 -30.37 -23.63
CA ARG A 510 4.90 -30.22 -23.20
C ARG A 510 4.74 -29.18 -22.10
N ILE A 511 5.61 -29.22 -21.08
CA ILE A 511 5.64 -28.26 -19.96
C ILE A 511 5.83 -26.84 -20.49
N VAL A 512 6.86 -26.61 -21.30
CA VAL A 512 7.17 -25.29 -21.85
C VAL A 512 6.05 -24.75 -22.74
N ASN A 513 5.44 -25.61 -23.57
CA ASN A 513 4.32 -25.22 -24.43
C ASN A 513 3.09 -24.80 -23.63
N LEU A 514 2.82 -25.46 -22.49
CA LEU A 514 1.73 -25.06 -21.61
C LEU A 514 2.07 -23.76 -20.87
N LEU A 515 3.29 -23.64 -20.34
CA LEU A 515 3.76 -22.42 -19.67
C LEU A 515 3.63 -21.18 -20.57
N GLY A 516 4.05 -21.27 -21.83
CA GLY A 516 3.95 -20.17 -22.79
C GLY A 516 2.52 -19.75 -23.17
N LYS A 517 1.50 -20.52 -22.77
CA LYS A 517 0.08 -20.14 -22.95
C LYS A 517 -0.53 -19.48 -21.70
N VAL A 518 0.04 -19.72 -20.53
CA VAL A 518 -0.60 -19.38 -19.23
C VAL A 518 0.21 -18.39 -18.40
N ILE A 519 1.45 -18.09 -18.79
CA ILE A 519 2.36 -17.12 -18.15
C ILE A 519 3.03 -16.29 -19.24
#